data_AF-A0A843HVI7-F1
#
_entry.id   AF-A0A843HVI7-F1
#
_cell.length_a   1.000
_cell.length_b   1.000
_cell.length_c   1.000
_cell.angle_alpha   90.00
_cell.angle_beta   90.00
_cell.angle_gamma   90.00
#
_symmetry.space_group_name_H-M   'P 1'
#
loop_
_entity.id
_entity.type
_entity.pdbx_description
1 polymer ?
#
loop_
_entity_poly.entity_id
_entity_poly.type
_entity_poly.pdbx_seq_one_letter_code
_entity_poly.pdbx_strand_id
1 'polypeptide(L)'
;MERISASKSVFVPIEHIGKNYLPLVEDLRNQVIMYVDIVPMDSIPYNLSAIGFSSNNAILSFADKIGNAYPFKDIPAKRFNIADNGGNRLPIMRVLSLQNSYIDVIDPADVGKVVVFVFWYQQDLYSANDTAVTTQIDSIEVPIQTISQRNLMPDLRALAHKRFRRLSFVAPAYARTGISGVTDLESKNIYVSLYKGNFAVLDLLPLPELNDLYALDCIALKNIQFDLNNSFVIVGGNNDYRGKVVFLNVTYEN
;
A
#
# COMPACT_ATOMS: atom_id res chain seq x y z
N MET A 1 -6.73 -9.08 -16.37
CA MET A 1 -6.45 -8.88 -14.94
C MET A 1 -4.94 -8.87 -14.78
N GLU A 2 -4.37 -7.71 -14.50
CA GLU A 2 -2.92 -7.60 -14.29
C GLU A 2 -2.53 -8.36 -13.03
N ARG A 3 -1.59 -9.29 -13.17
CA ARG A 3 -1.03 -10.08 -12.06
C ARG A 3 0.02 -9.23 -11.35
N ILE A 4 0.15 -9.37 -10.05
CA ILE A 4 0.83 -8.44 -9.13
C ILE A 4 2.09 -7.81 -9.68
N SER A 5 2.00 -6.49 -9.68
CA SER A 5 3.02 -5.48 -9.62
C SER A 5 3.34 -5.25 -8.13
N ALA A 6 4.61 -5.19 -7.75
CA ALA A 6 5.02 -4.87 -6.40
C ALA A 6 4.56 -3.45 -6.01
N SER A 7 4.46 -3.16 -4.71
CA SER A 7 4.07 -1.85 -4.22
C SER A 7 5.09 -1.25 -3.26
N LYS A 8 5.22 0.07 -3.32
CA LYS A 8 6.05 0.86 -2.40
C LYS A 8 5.26 2.08 -1.97
N SER A 9 5.04 2.20 -0.67
CA SER A 9 4.49 3.43 -0.11
C SER A 9 5.58 4.47 0.10
N VAL A 10 5.30 5.70 -0.31
CA VAL A 10 6.21 6.85 -0.22
C VAL A 10 5.50 7.97 0.51
N PHE A 11 6.14 8.46 1.57
CA PHE A 11 5.64 9.54 2.41
C PHE A 11 6.29 10.84 1.96
N VAL A 12 5.47 11.82 1.56
CA VAL A 12 5.92 13.13 1.07
C VAL A 12 5.48 14.19 2.08
N PRO A 13 6.40 14.80 2.84
CA PRO A 13 6.06 15.90 3.72
C PRO A 13 5.70 17.15 2.91
N ILE A 14 4.70 17.89 3.36
CA ILE A 14 4.37 19.21 2.83
C ILE A 14 5.01 20.25 3.73
N GLU A 15 6.11 20.80 3.27
CA GLU A 15 6.91 21.75 4.04
C GLU A 15 6.45 23.20 3.82
N HIS A 16 5.77 23.46 2.71
CA HIS A 16 5.35 24.79 2.30
C HIS A 16 4.24 24.74 1.24
N ILE A 17 3.58 25.88 1.03
CA ILE A 17 2.71 26.11 -0.13
C ILE A 17 3.57 26.12 -1.40
N GLY A 18 3.03 25.57 -2.48
CA GLY A 18 3.73 25.40 -3.73
C GLY A 18 4.26 23.98 -3.89
N LYS A 19 5.39 23.86 -4.59
CA LYS A 19 5.95 22.58 -5.02
C LYS A 19 6.70 21.87 -3.90
N ASN A 20 6.17 20.73 -3.48
CA ASN A 20 6.84 19.78 -2.59
C ASN A 20 7.30 18.59 -3.44
N TYR A 21 8.61 18.42 -3.57
CA TYR A 21 9.20 17.37 -4.41
C TYR A 21 9.14 16.01 -3.72
N LEU A 22 8.93 14.97 -4.52
CA LEU A 22 8.94 13.61 -4.01
C LEU A 22 10.37 13.21 -3.63
N PRO A 23 10.57 12.43 -2.54
CA PRO A 23 11.89 11.98 -2.15
C PRO A 23 12.44 10.97 -3.16
N LEU A 24 13.76 10.84 -3.18
CA LEU A 24 14.43 9.76 -3.90
C LEU A 24 14.13 8.43 -3.22
N VAL A 25 13.61 7.47 -3.98
CA VAL A 25 13.33 6.11 -3.51
C VAL A 25 14.11 5.14 -4.38
N GLU A 26 15.22 4.62 -3.85
CA GLU A 26 16.14 3.74 -4.58
C GLU A 26 15.44 2.52 -5.18
N ASP A 27 14.52 1.91 -4.45
CA ASP A 27 13.80 0.70 -4.89
C ASP A 27 12.96 0.94 -6.16
N LEU A 28 12.47 2.17 -6.35
CA LEU A 28 11.67 2.57 -7.50
C LEU A 28 12.52 3.08 -8.67
N ARG A 29 13.83 3.23 -8.47
CA ARG A 29 14.74 3.68 -9.51
C ARG A 29 14.72 2.68 -10.65
N ASN A 30 14.42 3.17 -11.86
CA ASN A 30 14.33 2.38 -13.09
C ASN A 30 13.16 1.39 -13.16
N GLN A 31 12.26 1.37 -12.18
CA GLN A 31 11.06 0.54 -12.23
C GLN A 31 10.01 1.16 -13.15
N VAL A 32 9.28 0.30 -13.86
CA VAL A 32 8.10 0.74 -14.63
C VAL A 32 6.93 0.86 -13.67
N ILE A 33 6.55 2.10 -13.37
CA ILE A 33 5.39 2.42 -12.55
C ILE A 33 4.14 2.19 -13.39
N MET A 34 3.28 1.28 -12.94
CA MET A 34 2.02 0.94 -13.59
C MET A 34 0.92 1.91 -13.14
N TYR A 35 0.81 2.13 -11.83
CA TYR A 35 -0.19 3.01 -11.22
C TYR A 35 0.41 3.76 -10.03
N VAL A 36 -0.21 4.87 -9.70
CA VAL A 36 0.03 5.59 -8.44
C VAL A 36 -1.32 5.81 -7.79
N ASP A 37 -1.44 5.44 -6.53
CA ASP A 37 -2.58 5.81 -5.71
C ASP A 37 -2.16 6.79 -4.62
N ILE A 38 -3.11 7.57 -4.17
CA ILE A 38 -2.97 8.48 -3.03
C ILE A 38 -4.00 8.08 -2.01
N VAL A 39 -3.53 7.85 -0.79
CA VAL A 39 -4.38 7.32 0.26
C VAL A 39 -4.82 8.46 1.19
N PRO A 40 -6.11 8.84 1.20
CA PRO A 40 -6.62 9.79 2.18
C PRO A 40 -6.63 9.13 3.56
N MET A 41 -5.85 9.66 4.50
CA MET A 41 -5.77 9.11 5.85
C MET A 41 -5.80 10.24 6.88
N ASP A 42 -6.37 9.98 8.05
CA ASP A 42 -6.36 10.95 9.15
C ASP A 42 -5.02 10.90 9.92
N SER A 43 -4.34 9.74 9.90
CA SER A 43 -3.02 9.58 10.50
C SER A 43 -2.16 8.53 9.81
N ILE A 44 -0.85 8.66 9.99
CA ILE A 44 0.19 7.81 9.40
C ILE A 44 1.07 7.24 10.54
N PRO A 45 1.80 6.13 10.34
CA PRO A 45 2.89 5.70 11.19
C PRO A 45 3.75 6.86 11.68
N TYR A 46 4.25 6.74 12.92
CA TYR A 46 5.14 7.74 13.52
C TYR A 46 4.48 9.10 13.83
N ASN A 47 3.17 9.10 14.11
CA ASN A 47 2.41 10.28 14.56
C ASN A 47 2.39 11.45 13.58
N LEU A 48 2.46 11.15 12.28
CA LEU A 48 2.32 12.14 11.22
C LEU A 48 0.84 12.31 10.85
N SER A 49 0.43 13.55 10.57
CA SER A 49 -0.91 13.87 10.06
C SER A 49 -0.90 13.82 8.53
N ALA A 50 -1.89 13.17 7.93
CA ALA A 50 -2.01 13.17 6.47
C ALA A 50 -2.85 14.35 5.96
N ILE A 51 -2.64 14.71 4.70
CA ILE A 51 -3.49 15.68 4.00
C ILE A 51 -4.88 15.07 3.78
N GLY A 52 -5.93 15.89 3.99
CA GLY A 52 -7.27 15.58 3.53
C GLY A 52 -7.42 15.99 2.06
N PHE A 53 -7.84 15.07 1.19
CA PHE A 53 -7.99 15.37 -0.23
C PHE A 53 -9.33 16.05 -0.52
N SER A 54 -9.32 17.37 -0.70
CA SER A 54 -10.37 18.10 -1.42
C SER A 54 -9.95 18.30 -2.88
N SER A 55 -10.92 18.45 -3.81
CA SER A 55 -10.68 18.31 -5.26
C SER A 55 -9.69 19.31 -5.87
N ASN A 56 -9.38 20.41 -5.18
CA ASN A 56 -8.59 21.51 -5.75
C ASN A 56 -7.35 21.89 -4.94
N ASN A 57 -7.12 21.30 -3.77
CA ASN A 57 -6.08 21.78 -2.86
C ASN A 57 -4.67 21.29 -3.19
N ALA A 58 -4.56 20.30 -4.08
CA ALA A 58 -3.28 19.77 -4.51
C ALA A 58 -3.29 19.30 -5.96
N ILE A 59 -2.17 19.55 -6.64
CA ILE A 59 -1.95 19.25 -8.06
C ILE A 59 -0.66 18.45 -8.19
N LEU A 60 -0.64 17.41 -9.02
CA LEU A 60 0.50 16.53 -9.23
C LEU A 60 1.10 16.70 -10.59
N SER A 61 2.43 16.64 -10.61
CA SER A 61 3.21 16.56 -11.83
C SER A 61 4.28 15.47 -11.69
N PHE A 62 4.21 14.45 -12.55
CA PHE A 62 5.22 13.40 -12.63
C PHE A 62 6.15 13.65 -13.81
N ALA A 63 7.46 13.67 -13.52
CA ALA A 63 8.50 13.79 -14.52
C ALA A 63 8.90 12.41 -15.06
N ASP A 64 9.20 12.33 -16.36
CA ASP A 64 9.82 11.15 -16.95
C ASP A 64 11.28 11.02 -16.48
N LYS A 65 11.87 9.82 -16.58
CA LYS A 65 13.26 9.56 -16.19
C LYS A 65 14.27 10.40 -17.00
N ILE A 66 13.96 10.68 -18.27
CA ILE A 66 14.86 11.35 -19.23
C ILE A 66 14.50 12.85 -19.28
N GLY A 67 14.75 13.59 -18.20
CA GLY A 67 14.70 15.06 -18.18
C GLY A 67 13.51 15.70 -17.44
N ASN A 68 13.20 16.96 -17.78
CA ASN A 68 12.13 17.78 -17.18
C ASN A 68 10.81 17.71 -17.99
N ALA A 69 10.58 16.61 -18.70
CA ALA A 69 9.32 16.38 -19.39
C ALA A 69 8.29 15.83 -18.40
N TYR A 70 7.10 16.43 -18.36
CA TYR A 70 6.01 16.05 -17.47
C TYR A 70 4.87 15.43 -18.27
N PRO A 71 4.91 14.13 -18.57
CA PRO A 71 3.83 13.45 -19.30
C PRO A 71 2.49 13.50 -18.54
N PHE A 72 2.56 13.56 -17.21
CA PHE A 72 1.43 13.77 -16.33
C PHE A 72 1.67 15.09 -15.61
N LYS A 73 1.16 16.18 -16.16
CA LYS A 73 1.35 17.53 -15.63
C LYS A 73 0.02 18.11 -15.16
N ASP A 74 0.08 18.82 -14.05
CA ASP A 74 -1.02 19.59 -13.48
C ASP A 74 -2.30 18.76 -13.26
N ILE A 75 -2.15 17.49 -12.83
CA ILE A 75 -3.28 16.58 -12.58
C ILE A 75 -3.79 16.77 -11.14
N PRO A 76 -5.08 17.04 -10.91
CA PRO A 76 -5.62 17.16 -9.56
C PRO A 76 -5.35 15.89 -8.73
N ALA A 77 -4.86 16.05 -7.49
CA ALA A 77 -4.49 14.91 -6.64
C ALA A 77 -5.64 13.94 -6.36
N LYS A 78 -6.88 14.44 -6.32
CA LYS A 78 -8.09 13.62 -6.22
C LYS A 78 -8.19 12.53 -7.30
N ARG A 79 -7.61 12.75 -8.50
CA ARG A 79 -7.57 11.75 -9.59
C ARG A 79 -6.72 10.52 -9.27
N PHE A 80 -5.95 10.53 -8.19
CA PHE A 80 -5.17 9.38 -7.72
C PHE A 80 -5.78 8.73 -6.48
N ASN A 81 -6.90 9.24 -5.95
CA ASN A 81 -7.65 8.56 -4.90
C ASN A 81 -8.57 7.50 -5.53
N ILE A 82 -8.31 6.23 -5.24
CA ILE A 82 -9.05 5.11 -5.85
C ILE A 82 -10.53 5.11 -5.46
N ALA A 83 -10.86 5.46 -4.21
CA ALA A 83 -12.22 5.54 -3.72
C ALA A 83 -13.02 6.62 -4.47
N ASP A 84 -12.42 7.78 -4.70
CA ASP A 84 -13.04 8.91 -5.42
C ASP A 84 -13.23 8.63 -6.92
N ASN A 85 -12.42 7.77 -7.52
CA ASN A 85 -12.53 7.38 -8.92
C ASN A 85 -13.35 6.11 -9.16
N GLY A 86 -14.06 5.62 -8.13
CA GLY A 86 -14.87 4.41 -8.25
C GLY A 86 -14.06 3.18 -8.63
N GLY A 87 -12.81 3.09 -8.14
CA GLY A 87 -11.90 1.99 -8.44
C GLY A 87 -11.05 2.15 -9.70
N ASN A 88 -11.26 3.20 -10.50
CA ASN A 88 -10.51 3.37 -11.75
C ASN A 88 -9.16 4.02 -11.49
N ARG A 89 -8.08 3.23 -11.58
CA ARG A 89 -6.71 3.73 -11.49
C ARG A 89 -6.26 4.40 -12.77
N LEU A 90 -5.54 5.51 -12.63
CA LEU A 90 -4.90 6.17 -13.77
C LEU A 90 -3.64 5.37 -14.17
N PRO A 91 -3.56 4.82 -15.39
CA PRO A 91 -2.37 4.11 -15.84
C PRO A 91 -1.23 5.10 -16.11
N ILE A 92 -0.07 4.84 -15.51
CA ILE A 92 1.18 5.58 -15.70
C ILE A 92 2.05 4.91 -16.75
N MET A 93 2.32 3.61 -16.58
CA MET A 93 3.14 2.74 -17.44
C MET A 93 4.48 3.36 -17.88
N ARG A 94 5.21 3.99 -16.95
CA ARG A 94 6.45 4.71 -17.23
C ARG A 94 7.45 4.60 -16.10
N VAL A 95 8.71 4.80 -16.44
CA VAL A 95 9.77 5.01 -15.44
C VAL A 95 9.77 6.48 -15.05
N LEU A 96 9.49 6.77 -13.78
CA LEU A 96 9.39 8.16 -13.30
C LEU A 96 10.70 8.65 -12.68
N SER A 97 10.97 9.95 -12.82
CA SER A 97 11.96 10.66 -12.01
C SER A 97 11.27 11.23 -10.76
N LEU A 98 11.27 10.48 -9.66
CA LEU A 98 10.58 10.91 -8.43
C LEU A 98 11.13 12.23 -7.89
N GLN A 99 12.45 12.39 -7.85
CA GLN A 99 13.10 13.63 -7.39
C GLN A 99 12.74 14.89 -8.20
N ASN A 100 12.28 14.74 -9.45
CA ASN A 100 11.82 15.85 -10.30
C ASN A 100 10.29 15.95 -10.35
N SER A 101 9.60 14.98 -9.77
CA SER A 101 8.14 14.96 -9.62
C SER A 101 7.76 15.70 -8.35
N TYR A 102 6.59 16.33 -8.36
CA TYR A 102 6.15 17.15 -7.24
C TYR A 102 4.63 17.12 -7.07
N ILE A 103 4.22 17.40 -5.84
CA ILE A 103 2.87 17.82 -5.50
C ILE A 103 2.89 19.32 -5.19
N ASP A 104 2.07 20.07 -5.91
CA ASP A 104 1.86 21.50 -5.73
C ASP A 104 0.64 21.71 -4.82
N VAL A 105 0.88 22.21 -3.61
CA VAL A 105 -0.15 22.37 -2.56
C VAL A 105 -0.51 23.84 -2.45
N ILE A 106 -1.80 24.16 -2.54
CA ILE A 106 -2.28 25.55 -2.49
C ILE A 106 -2.91 25.93 -1.15
N ASP A 107 -3.33 24.95 -0.35
CA ASP A 107 -4.00 25.19 0.94
C ASP A 107 -2.95 25.30 2.07
N PRO A 108 -2.81 26.47 2.75
CA PRO A 108 -1.91 26.61 3.88
C PRO A 108 -2.19 25.63 5.02
N ALA A 109 -3.43 25.15 5.16
CA ALA A 109 -3.81 24.21 6.21
C ALA A 109 -3.15 22.83 6.03
N ASP A 110 -2.56 22.54 4.87
CA ASP A 110 -1.88 21.28 4.57
C ASP A 110 -0.37 21.32 4.84
N VAL A 111 0.19 22.49 5.15
CA VAL A 111 1.60 22.62 5.57
C VAL A 111 1.81 21.91 6.91
N GLY A 112 2.90 21.13 7.02
CA GLY A 112 3.22 20.29 8.16
C GLY A 112 2.55 18.91 8.13
N LYS A 113 1.74 18.61 7.11
CA LYS A 113 1.14 17.28 6.90
C LYS A 113 1.94 16.46 5.90
N VAL A 114 1.51 15.22 5.67
CA VAL A 114 2.16 14.25 4.79
C VAL A 114 1.16 13.69 3.77
N VAL A 115 1.62 13.43 2.55
CA VAL A 115 0.89 12.61 1.57
C VAL A 115 1.49 11.23 1.50
N VAL A 116 0.64 10.21 1.49
CA VAL A 116 1.04 8.83 1.22
C VAL A 116 0.72 8.51 -0.23
N PHE A 117 1.77 8.25 -1.01
CA PHE A 117 1.66 7.69 -2.35
C PHE A 117 1.91 6.20 -2.30
N VAL A 118 1.10 5.42 -2.98
CA VAL A 118 1.35 3.99 -3.22
C VAL A 118 1.72 3.82 -4.68
N PHE A 119 3.00 3.53 -4.93
CA PHE A 119 3.50 3.24 -6.26
C PHE A 119 3.36 1.75 -6.54
N TRP A 120 2.57 1.41 -7.56
CA TRP A 120 2.47 0.05 -8.08
C TRP A 120 3.41 -0.08 -9.28
N TYR A 121 4.34 -1.01 -9.25
CA TYR A 121 5.34 -1.16 -10.29
C TYR A 121 5.53 -2.61 -10.71
N GLN A 122 5.76 -2.82 -12.01
CA GLN A 122 5.98 -4.17 -12.49
C GLN A 122 7.29 -4.68 -11.93
N GLN A 123 7.23 -5.82 -11.24
CA GLN A 123 8.41 -6.57 -10.89
C GLN A 123 8.40 -7.92 -11.58
N ASP A 124 9.54 -8.29 -12.13
CA ASP A 124 9.75 -9.59 -12.76
C ASP A 124 9.89 -10.67 -11.68
N LEU A 125 8.78 -10.97 -11.02
CA LEU A 125 8.68 -12.06 -10.06
C LEU A 125 8.30 -13.34 -10.82
N TYR A 126 9.13 -14.37 -10.61
CA TYR A 126 9.04 -15.72 -11.19
C TYR A 126 7.63 -16.13 -11.62
N SER A 127 7.50 -16.39 -12.93
CA SER A 127 6.38 -17.12 -13.52
C SER A 127 6.62 -18.62 -13.32
N ALA A 128 6.26 -19.16 -12.15
CA ALA A 128 5.98 -20.60 -12.12
C ALA A 128 4.68 -20.82 -12.90
N ASN A 129 4.72 -21.74 -13.88
CA ASN A 129 3.55 -22.09 -14.69
C ASN A 129 2.32 -22.31 -13.81
N ASP A 130 1.17 -21.83 -14.28
CA ASP A 130 -0.14 -21.87 -13.62
C ASP A 130 -0.71 -23.31 -13.65
N THR A 131 0.08 -24.28 -13.19
CA THR A 131 -0.33 -25.68 -13.13
C THR A 131 -1.18 -25.87 -11.89
N ALA A 132 -2.48 -25.61 -12.05
CA ALA A 132 -3.48 -25.84 -11.02
C ALA A 132 -3.47 -27.31 -10.58
N VAL A 133 -3.51 -27.55 -9.26
CA VAL A 133 -3.88 -28.87 -8.73
C VAL A 133 -4.95 -28.76 -7.65
N THR A 134 -4.82 -27.85 -6.67
CA THR A 134 -5.90 -27.43 -5.75
C THR A 134 -5.54 -26.08 -5.09
N THR A 135 -6.52 -25.20 -4.87
CA THR A 135 -6.34 -23.95 -4.11
C THR A 135 -6.99 -24.05 -2.73
N GLN A 136 -6.31 -23.58 -1.70
CA GLN A 136 -6.84 -23.46 -0.34
C GLN A 136 -6.93 -21.99 0.07
N ILE A 137 -7.83 -21.71 1.02
CA ILE A 137 -7.98 -20.39 1.63
C ILE A 137 -7.65 -20.55 3.12
N ASP A 138 -6.81 -19.65 3.64
CA ASP A 138 -6.50 -19.57 5.05
C ASP A 138 -6.43 -18.11 5.49
N SER A 139 -6.49 -17.87 6.79
CA SER A 139 -6.44 -16.54 7.38
C SER A 139 -5.20 -16.39 8.24
N ILE A 140 -4.39 -15.38 7.94
CA ILE A 140 -3.24 -14.98 8.75
C ILE A 140 -3.75 -13.98 9.78
N GLU A 141 -3.76 -14.39 11.05
CA GLU A 141 -4.12 -13.55 12.19
C GLU A 141 -2.89 -12.85 12.75
N VAL A 142 -2.79 -11.53 12.58
CA VAL A 142 -1.66 -10.73 13.09
C VAL A 142 -2.11 -9.98 14.33
N PRO A 143 -1.70 -10.40 15.54
CA PRO A 143 -2.03 -9.69 16.76
C PRO A 143 -1.27 -8.36 16.83
N ILE A 144 -1.98 -7.28 17.12
CA ILE A 144 -1.39 -5.97 17.36
C ILE A 144 -0.98 -5.90 18.83
N GLN A 145 0.34 -5.92 19.06
CA GLN A 145 0.95 -5.85 20.39
C GLN A 145 1.55 -4.46 20.66
N THR A 146 2.04 -3.81 19.60
CA THR A 146 2.78 -2.54 19.68
C THR A 146 2.30 -1.56 18.62
N ILE A 147 2.39 -0.26 18.94
CA ILE A 147 2.06 0.85 18.04
C ILE A 147 3.37 1.47 17.54
N SER A 148 3.42 1.90 16.28
CA SER A 148 4.62 2.44 15.62
C SER A 148 5.84 1.49 15.61
N GLN A 149 5.61 0.19 15.83
CA GLN A 149 6.61 -0.87 15.79
C GLN A 149 6.08 -2.05 14.95
N ARG A 150 6.99 -2.95 14.57
CA ARG A 150 6.68 -4.13 13.76
C ARG A 150 5.91 -5.16 14.62
N ASN A 151 4.69 -5.45 14.21
CA ASN A 151 3.94 -6.62 14.66
C ASN A 151 4.20 -7.73 13.64
N LEU A 152 5.05 -8.69 14.00
CA LEU A 152 5.45 -9.77 13.10
C LEU A 152 4.27 -10.70 12.79
N MET A 153 4.24 -11.25 11.57
CA MET A 153 3.31 -12.33 11.26
C MET A 153 3.60 -13.52 12.18
N PRO A 154 2.58 -14.27 12.65
CA PRO A 154 2.81 -15.47 13.46
C PRO A 154 3.57 -16.55 12.66
N ASP A 155 4.28 -17.44 13.37
CA ASP A 155 4.92 -18.62 12.75
C ASP A 155 3.86 -19.58 12.21
N LEU A 156 3.53 -19.42 10.93
CA LEU A 156 2.58 -20.26 10.19
C LEU A 156 3.35 -21.26 9.34
N ARG A 157 3.96 -22.26 9.98
CA ARG A 157 4.72 -23.33 9.31
C ARG A 157 3.93 -24.01 8.18
N ALA A 158 2.61 -24.10 8.32
CA ALA A 158 1.73 -24.63 7.27
C ALA A 158 1.77 -23.82 5.96
N LEU A 159 2.07 -22.52 6.05
CA LEU A 159 2.10 -21.58 4.92
C LEU A 159 3.52 -21.25 4.43
N ALA A 160 4.57 -21.60 5.17
CA ALA A 160 5.95 -21.18 4.91
C ALA A 160 6.50 -21.54 3.51
N HIS A 161 5.96 -22.58 2.89
CA HIS A 161 6.36 -23.05 1.55
C HIS A 161 5.23 -22.95 0.52
N LYS A 162 4.10 -22.34 0.89
CA LYS A 162 2.94 -22.23 0.02
C LYS A 162 3.10 -21.06 -0.95
N ARG A 163 2.53 -21.23 -2.13
CA ARG A 163 2.56 -20.24 -3.21
C ARG A 163 1.25 -19.49 -3.23
N PHE A 164 1.31 -18.21 -2.90
CA PHE A 164 0.14 -17.37 -2.73
C PHE A 164 -0.33 -16.87 -4.10
N ARG A 165 -1.64 -16.94 -4.33
CA ARG A 165 -2.37 -16.55 -5.55
C ARG A 165 -3.21 -15.30 -5.37
N ARG A 166 -3.78 -15.10 -4.19
CA ARG A 166 -4.58 -13.91 -3.88
C ARG A 166 -4.37 -13.53 -2.42
N LEU A 167 -4.36 -12.23 -2.18
CA LEU A 167 -4.38 -11.64 -0.84
C LEU A 167 -5.58 -10.70 -0.75
N SER A 168 -6.37 -10.83 0.30
CA SER A 168 -7.46 -9.91 0.61
C SER A 168 -7.50 -9.59 2.09
N PHE A 169 -8.09 -8.45 2.40
CA PHE A 169 -8.45 -8.06 3.75
C PHE A 169 -9.98 -8.12 3.89
N VAL A 170 -10.48 -8.52 5.06
CA VAL A 170 -11.92 -8.54 5.37
C VAL A 170 -12.14 -7.81 6.69
N ALA A 171 -13.12 -6.90 6.72
CA ALA A 171 -13.55 -6.19 7.93
C ALA A 171 -15.04 -6.43 8.26
N PRO A 172 -15.42 -6.39 9.56
CA PRO A 172 -14.54 -6.54 10.70
C PRO A 172 -14.10 -8.00 10.77
N ALA A 173 -12.82 -8.24 10.96
CA ALA A 173 -12.36 -9.59 11.11
C ALA A 173 -12.67 -10.08 12.53
N TYR A 174 -13.69 -10.94 12.63
CA TYR A 174 -14.18 -11.45 13.90
C TYR A 174 -13.09 -12.26 14.62
N ALA A 175 -12.69 -11.83 15.82
CA ALA A 175 -11.89 -12.67 16.71
C ALA A 175 -12.79 -13.63 17.49
N ARG A 176 -12.38 -14.90 17.61
CA ARG A 176 -13.10 -15.92 18.39
C ARG A 176 -13.15 -15.63 19.89
N THR A 177 -12.38 -14.66 20.37
CA THR A 177 -12.17 -14.36 21.79
C THR A 177 -13.14 -13.32 22.37
N GLY A 178 -14.12 -12.84 21.59
CA GLY A 178 -15.09 -11.83 22.04
C GLY A 178 -14.55 -10.40 22.07
N ILE A 179 -13.27 -10.19 21.71
CA ILE A 179 -12.70 -8.87 21.45
C ILE A 179 -13.07 -8.47 20.01
N SER A 180 -13.54 -7.24 19.81
CA SER A 180 -13.81 -6.72 18.47
C SER A 180 -12.50 -6.63 17.66
N GLY A 181 -12.53 -7.11 16.41
CA GLY A 181 -11.44 -6.89 15.47
C GLY A 181 -11.26 -5.42 15.10
N VAL A 182 -10.35 -5.16 14.15
CA VAL A 182 -10.13 -3.82 13.60
C VAL A 182 -11.36 -3.37 12.80
N THR A 183 -11.89 -2.18 13.10
CA THR A 183 -12.98 -1.55 12.33
C THR A 183 -12.47 -0.89 11.05
N ASP A 184 -13.37 -0.53 10.11
CA ASP A 184 -12.98 0.18 8.88
C ASP A 184 -12.25 1.50 9.17
N LEU A 185 -12.74 2.27 10.15
CA LEU A 185 -12.12 3.53 10.57
C LEU A 185 -10.70 3.30 11.11
N GLU A 186 -10.53 2.23 11.87
CA GLU A 186 -9.27 1.84 12.49
C GLU A 186 -8.25 1.32 11.48
N SER A 187 -8.73 0.63 10.44
CA SER A 187 -7.92 0.04 9.38
C SER A 187 -7.11 1.09 8.61
N LYS A 188 -7.59 2.35 8.58
CA LYS A 188 -6.91 3.48 7.95
C LYS A 188 -5.52 3.79 8.50
N ASN A 189 -5.15 3.25 9.66
CA ASN A 189 -3.83 3.50 10.22
C ASN A 189 -2.94 2.26 10.18
N ILE A 190 -3.31 1.24 9.43
CA ILE A 190 -2.62 -0.05 9.42
C ILE A 190 -1.90 -0.24 8.09
N TYR A 191 -0.64 -0.69 8.16
CA TYR A 191 0.27 -0.81 7.04
C TYR A 191 0.83 -2.23 7.03
N VAL A 192 0.70 -2.91 5.90
CA VAL A 192 1.14 -4.30 5.72
C VAL A 192 2.40 -4.32 4.88
N SER A 193 3.41 -5.06 5.32
CA SER A 193 4.60 -5.34 4.51
C SER A 193 4.79 -6.84 4.34
N LEU A 194 4.91 -7.28 3.09
CA LEU A 194 5.14 -8.68 2.72
C LEU A 194 6.46 -8.84 1.99
N TYR A 195 7.33 -9.68 2.53
CA TYR A 195 8.69 -9.89 2.05
C TYR A 195 8.84 -11.23 1.33
N LYS A 196 9.80 -11.30 0.40
CA LYS A 196 10.32 -12.52 -0.21
C LYS A 196 11.84 -12.48 -0.09
N GLY A 197 12.38 -13.18 0.91
CA GLY A 197 13.78 -13.03 1.30
C GLY A 197 14.06 -11.59 1.72
N ASN A 198 15.10 -10.98 1.14
CA ASN A 198 15.52 -9.60 1.47
C ASN A 198 14.75 -8.50 0.73
N PHE A 199 13.66 -8.86 0.03
CA PHE A 199 12.94 -7.95 -0.85
C PHE A 199 11.48 -7.77 -0.40
N ALA A 200 11.00 -6.53 -0.33
CA ALA A 200 9.62 -6.21 0.02
C ALA A 200 8.75 -6.16 -1.24
N VAL A 201 7.87 -7.16 -1.41
CA VAL A 201 6.92 -7.21 -2.53
C VAL A 201 5.79 -6.20 -2.34
N LEU A 202 5.28 -6.11 -1.11
CA LEU A 202 4.41 -5.04 -0.68
C LEU A 202 5.14 -4.34 0.46
N ASP A 203 5.48 -3.07 0.30
CA ASP A 203 6.19 -2.33 1.34
C ASP A 203 5.34 -1.21 1.91
N LEU A 204 5.01 -1.35 3.20
CA LEU A 204 4.13 -0.46 3.95
C LEU A 204 2.83 -0.16 3.17
N LEU A 205 2.22 -1.17 2.55
CA LEU A 205 0.98 -0.99 1.82
C LEU A 205 -0.14 -0.64 2.82
N PRO A 206 -0.83 0.50 2.69
CA PRO A 206 -1.89 0.87 3.59
C PRO A 206 -3.07 -0.07 3.43
N LEU A 207 -3.66 -0.48 4.53
CA LEU A 207 -4.69 -1.51 4.54
C LEU A 207 -6.01 -1.09 3.84
N PRO A 208 -6.47 0.17 3.87
CA PRO A 208 -7.62 0.59 3.06
C PRO A 208 -7.42 0.36 1.57
N GLU A 209 -6.19 0.48 1.06
CA GLU A 209 -5.92 0.18 -0.34
C GLU A 209 -6.18 -1.29 -0.66
N LEU A 210 -5.94 -2.22 0.28
CA LEU A 210 -6.34 -3.63 0.12
C LEU A 210 -7.86 -3.82 0.07
N ASN A 211 -8.59 -3.01 0.84
CA ASN A 211 -10.04 -3.07 0.96
C ASN A 211 -10.74 -2.44 -0.25
N ASP A 212 -10.32 -1.26 -0.69
CA ASP A 212 -10.89 -0.59 -1.85
C ASP A 212 -10.59 -1.36 -3.15
N LEU A 213 -9.44 -2.05 -3.20
CA LEU A 213 -9.14 -3.01 -4.26
C LEU A 213 -10.04 -4.26 -4.25
N TYR A 214 -10.70 -4.58 -3.14
CA TYR A 214 -11.63 -5.71 -3.08
C TYR A 214 -12.80 -5.52 -4.05
N ALA A 215 -13.17 -4.27 -4.37
CA ALA A 215 -14.16 -3.95 -5.39
C ALA A 215 -13.72 -4.31 -6.82
N LEU A 216 -12.44 -4.61 -7.04
CA LEU A 216 -11.79 -4.74 -8.36
C LEU A 216 -11.07 -6.08 -8.58
N ASP A 217 -11.34 -7.07 -7.74
CA ASP A 217 -10.57 -8.30 -7.55
C ASP A 217 -9.29 -8.09 -6.72
N CYS A 218 -9.31 -8.62 -5.49
CA CYS A 218 -8.19 -8.82 -4.55
C CYS A 218 -6.80 -8.86 -5.19
N ILE A 219 -5.73 -8.48 -4.48
CA ILE A 219 -4.41 -8.44 -5.13
C ILE A 219 -3.99 -9.82 -5.67
N ALA A 220 -3.89 -9.94 -6.99
CA ALA A 220 -3.68 -11.20 -7.71
C ALA A 220 -2.18 -11.55 -7.81
N LEU A 221 -1.70 -12.47 -6.97
CA LEU A 221 -0.30 -12.90 -6.88
C LEU A 221 0.09 -13.92 -7.95
N LYS A 222 1.32 -13.81 -8.48
CA LYS A 222 1.92 -14.78 -9.42
C LYS A 222 2.55 -15.97 -8.69
N ASN A 223 1.79 -16.69 -7.87
CA ASN A 223 2.30 -17.86 -7.14
C ASN A 223 3.56 -17.55 -6.31
N ILE A 224 3.53 -16.43 -5.60
CA ILE A 224 4.67 -15.93 -4.84
C ILE A 224 4.71 -16.66 -3.50
N GLN A 225 5.87 -17.22 -3.14
CA GLN A 225 6.14 -17.69 -1.78
C GLN A 225 6.70 -16.51 -0.97
N PHE A 226 5.98 -16.12 0.08
CA PHE A 226 6.41 -15.06 0.98
C PHE A 226 7.24 -15.60 2.13
N ASP A 227 8.17 -14.77 2.58
CA ASP A 227 8.87 -14.92 3.85
C ASP A 227 8.03 -14.25 4.95
N LEU A 228 7.10 -15.03 5.52
CA LEU A 228 6.20 -14.53 6.55
C LEU A 228 6.95 -14.12 7.83
N ASN A 229 8.10 -14.73 8.13
CA ASN A 229 8.90 -14.39 9.31
C ASN A 229 9.49 -12.97 9.24
N ASN A 230 9.78 -12.49 8.04
CA ASN A 230 10.24 -11.12 7.79
C ASN A 230 9.10 -10.16 7.43
N SER A 231 7.89 -10.67 7.24
CA SER A 231 6.69 -9.88 6.96
C SER A 231 6.06 -9.36 8.25
N PHE A 232 5.41 -8.20 8.20
CA PHE A 232 4.90 -7.55 9.40
C PHE A 232 3.76 -6.58 9.10
N VAL A 233 3.08 -6.18 10.18
CA VAL A 233 2.10 -5.10 10.21
C VAL A 233 2.62 -3.98 11.12
N ILE A 234 2.52 -2.74 10.65
CA ILE A 234 2.76 -1.53 11.47
C ILE A 234 1.44 -0.79 11.62
N VAL A 235 1.25 -0.24 12.81
CA VAL A 235 0.09 0.60 13.14
C VAL A 235 0.57 2.02 13.42
N GLY A 236 -0.03 2.97 12.73
CA GLY A 236 0.19 4.39 12.92
C GLY A 236 -0.81 5.07 13.85
N GLY A 237 -0.54 6.35 14.11
CA GLY A 237 -1.33 7.17 15.02
C GLY A 237 -1.19 6.82 16.50
N ASN A 238 -2.03 7.46 17.31
CA ASN A 238 -2.01 7.40 18.78
C ASN A 238 -3.14 6.55 19.40
N ASN A 239 -4.01 5.94 18.59
CA ASN A 239 -5.12 5.15 19.12
C ASN A 239 -4.60 3.84 19.74
N ASP A 240 -5.28 3.33 20.77
CA ASP A 240 -4.92 2.04 21.36
C ASP A 240 -5.47 0.89 20.51
N TYR A 241 -4.57 0.23 19.79
CA TYR A 241 -4.85 -0.94 18.98
C TYR A 241 -4.44 -2.24 19.68
N ARG A 242 -3.89 -2.18 20.89
CA ARG A 242 -3.37 -3.36 21.59
C ARG A 242 -4.50 -4.36 21.85
N GLY A 243 -4.22 -5.64 21.58
CA GLY A 243 -5.19 -6.71 21.74
C GLY A 243 -6.17 -6.87 20.57
N LYS A 244 -6.11 -6.00 19.56
CA LYS A 244 -6.81 -6.20 18.28
C LYS A 244 -6.00 -7.09 17.35
N VAL A 245 -6.66 -7.62 16.32
CA VAL A 245 -6.07 -8.55 15.36
C VAL A 245 -6.41 -8.09 13.94
N VAL A 246 -5.40 -8.11 13.07
CA VAL A 246 -5.56 -7.92 11.62
C VAL A 246 -5.65 -9.29 10.97
N PHE A 247 -6.63 -9.50 10.11
CA PHE A 247 -6.80 -10.77 9.42
C PHE A 247 -6.56 -10.59 7.94
N LEU A 248 -5.58 -11.31 7.41
CA LEU A 248 -5.23 -11.32 6.00
C LEU A 248 -5.65 -12.67 5.43
N ASN A 249 -6.66 -12.66 4.58
CA ASN A 249 -7.12 -13.86 3.90
C ASN A 249 -6.23 -14.11 2.67
N VAL A 250 -5.74 -15.34 2.57
CA VAL A 250 -4.79 -15.74 1.55
C VAL A 250 -5.30 -16.96 0.82
N THR A 251 -5.25 -16.92 -0.51
CA THR A 251 -5.47 -18.10 -1.35
C THR A 251 -4.12 -18.62 -1.81
N TYR A 252 -3.84 -19.92 -1.67
CA TYR A 252 -2.56 -20.51 -2.05
C TYR A 252 -2.70 -21.91 -2.67
N GLU A 253 -1.63 -22.37 -3.34
CA GLU A 253 -1.50 -23.73 -3.89
C GLU A 253 -1.02 -24.72 -2.83
N ASN A 254 -1.60 -25.92 -2.81
CA ASN A 254 -1.20 -26.99 -1.90
C ASN A 254 0.02 -27.77 -2.41
#